data_AF-A0A2V6JX85-F1
#
_entry.id   AF-A0A2V6JX85-F1
#
_cell.length_a   1.000
_cell.length_b   1.000
_cell.length_c   1.000
_cell.angle_alpha   90.00
_cell.angle_beta   90.00
_cell.angle_gamma   90.00
#
_symmetry.space_group_name_H-M   'P 1'
#
loop_
_entity.id
_entity.type
_entity.pdbx_description
1 polymer ?
#
loop_
_entity_poly.entity_id
_entity_poly.type
_entity_poly.pdbx_seq_one_letter_code
_entity_poly.pdbx_strand_id
1 'polypeptide(L)'
;MLNHKARPKESTSMCKSWSKMNALSVARRVTILIAVILLPISLTSCGRSGSDGEKKTTQKSEDDFLDKDAKPDERKYLLAAKPFFVAVANRKYADAYALLSGHAKARMSFNQFTPAEEQATFQQYESSPYMNVTAEQFAYLMRYVEAARGTPRAPKMLSVFSTDPDVLNRRSKEQFGAMDSMFAIGAMPDWIPANIRRASLRGQIHTELSPQELQNVAQREGISVEELKKSPDFDPYFNLKVVLVEEGGQLKVGYFELLPPSIMD
;
A
#
# COMPACT_ATOMS: atom_id res chain seq x y z
N MET A 1 -47.84 -42.09 19.48
CA MET A 1 -47.03 -42.38 18.28
C MET A 1 -46.13 -41.18 18.01
N LEU A 2 -44.82 -41.44 18.03
CA LEU A 2 -43.68 -40.72 17.46
C LEU A 2 -43.49 -39.21 17.70
N ASN A 3 -42.58 -38.93 18.64
CA ASN A 3 -41.67 -37.79 18.71
C ASN A 3 -40.95 -37.54 17.37
N HIS A 4 -40.73 -36.27 17.01
CA HIS A 4 -39.46 -35.88 16.40
C HIS A 4 -38.93 -34.55 16.95
N LYS A 5 -37.66 -34.64 17.33
CA LYS A 5 -36.80 -33.69 18.02
C LYS A 5 -36.02 -32.86 16.99
N ALA A 6 -35.59 -31.69 17.43
CA ALA A 6 -34.96 -30.59 16.70
C ALA A 6 -33.76 -30.90 15.78
N ARG A 7 -33.47 -29.95 14.88
CA ARG A 7 -32.10 -29.42 14.67
C ARG A 7 -32.11 -27.89 14.51
N PRO A 8 -31.29 -27.15 15.26
CA PRO A 8 -31.00 -25.75 14.95
C PRO A 8 -29.98 -25.68 13.80
N LYS A 9 -30.16 -24.69 12.90
CA LYS A 9 -29.14 -24.35 11.90
C LYS A 9 -28.00 -23.63 12.61
N GLU A 10 -26.82 -24.26 12.60
CA GLU A 10 -25.56 -23.62 12.93
C GLU A 10 -25.28 -22.50 11.92
N SER A 11 -25.42 -21.26 12.37
CA SER A 11 -24.87 -20.08 11.73
C SER A 11 -23.47 -19.87 12.31
N THR A 12 -22.44 -20.41 11.67
CA THR A 12 -21.05 -20.06 11.97
C THR A 12 -20.71 -18.69 11.38
N SER A 13 -21.23 -17.65 12.03
CA SER A 13 -20.68 -16.30 11.95
C SER A 13 -19.34 -16.29 12.69
N MET A 14 -18.23 -16.53 11.97
CA MET A 14 -16.90 -16.21 12.49
C MET A 14 -16.60 -14.72 12.26
N CYS A 15 -17.26 -13.89 13.05
CA CYS A 15 -16.88 -12.50 13.26
C CYS A 15 -15.87 -12.48 14.42
N LYS A 16 -14.57 -12.37 14.11
CA LYS A 16 -13.53 -12.14 15.13
C LYS A 16 -12.89 -10.76 14.93
N SER A 17 -13.52 -9.79 15.57
CA SER A 17 -12.92 -8.73 16.39
C SER A 17 -11.42 -8.46 16.14
N TRP A 18 -11.13 -7.44 15.33
CA TRP A 18 -9.81 -6.81 15.20
C TRP A 18 -9.56 -5.65 16.18
N SER A 19 -10.42 -5.47 17.20
CA SER A 19 -10.12 -4.52 18.27
C SER A 19 -9.11 -5.14 19.24
N LYS A 20 -7.93 -4.52 19.37
CA LYS A 20 -6.81 -4.83 20.29
C LYS A 20 -5.58 -5.48 19.63
N MET A 21 -4.97 -4.78 18.68
CA MET A 21 -3.51 -4.87 18.48
C MET A 21 -2.96 -3.49 18.14
N ASN A 22 -3.09 -2.52 19.04
CA ASN A 22 -2.37 -1.24 18.96
C ASN A 22 -2.21 -0.66 20.36
N ALA A 23 -1.35 -1.28 21.15
CA ALA A 23 -0.75 -0.68 22.34
C ALA A 23 0.39 -1.59 22.79
N LEU A 24 1.64 -1.18 22.58
CA LEU A 24 2.72 -1.26 23.57
C LEU A 24 3.98 -0.58 23.02
N SER A 25 4.48 0.35 23.83
CA SER A 25 5.64 1.21 23.63
C SER A 25 6.96 0.43 23.53
N VAL A 26 7.83 0.86 22.62
CA VAL A 26 9.20 0.34 22.49
C VAL A 26 10.05 0.77 23.70
N ALA A 27 10.50 -0.21 24.49
CA ALA A 27 11.55 -0.03 25.48
C ALA A 27 12.89 -0.63 24.96
N ARG A 28 13.70 0.25 24.36
CA ARG A 28 15.15 0.42 24.55
C ARG A 28 16.00 -0.82 24.84
N ARG A 29 17.00 -1.08 23.98
CA ARG A 29 18.38 -1.46 24.37
C ARG A 29 19.36 -1.18 23.22
N VAL A 30 20.08 -0.07 23.36
CA VAL A 30 21.24 0.30 22.54
C VAL A 30 22.44 -0.49 23.04
N THR A 31 23.16 -1.16 22.15
CA THR A 31 24.51 -1.68 22.43
C THR A 31 25.48 -1.03 21.46
N ILE A 32 26.24 -0.06 21.98
CA ILE A 32 27.35 0.61 21.30
C ILE A 32 28.55 -0.34 21.32
N LEU A 33 29.16 -0.58 20.16
CA LEU A 33 30.53 -1.08 20.08
C LEU A 33 31.33 -0.20 19.11
N ILE A 34 32.21 0.60 19.72
CA ILE A 34 33.24 1.40 19.07
C ILE A 34 34.43 0.48 18.78
N ALA A 35 34.96 0.52 17.56
CA ALA A 35 36.32 0.07 17.28
C ALA A 35 36.99 1.00 16.26
N VAL A 36 37.90 1.81 16.80
CA VAL A 36 38.87 2.66 16.09
C VAL A 36 40.03 1.78 15.64
N ILE A 37 40.39 1.79 14.36
CA ILE A 37 41.72 1.32 13.91
C ILE A 37 42.28 2.28 12.86
N LEU A 38 43.56 2.59 13.07
CA LEU A 38 44.39 3.65 12.51
C LEU A 38 44.80 3.43 11.04
N LEU A 39 44.95 4.55 10.33
CA LEU A 39 45.69 4.71 9.07
C LEU A 39 47.19 4.40 9.24
N PRO A 40 47.87 4.05 8.12
CA PRO A 40 49.00 4.89 7.72
C PRO A 40 48.98 5.33 6.25
N ILE A 41 49.54 6.52 6.06
CA ILE A 41 49.76 7.32 4.84
C ILE A 41 51.01 6.82 4.10
N SER A 42 50.99 6.82 2.75
CA SER A 42 52.14 7.10 1.86
C SER A 42 51.63 7.18 0.41
N LEU A 43 51.52 8.35 -0.23
CA LEU A 43 52.52 9.21 -0.92
C LEU A 43 52.42 9.12 -2.46
N THR A 44 52.01 10.25 -3.04
CA THR A 44 52.39 10.87 -4.33
C THR A 44 52.16 10.14 -5.67
N SER A 45 51.23 10.70 -6.46
CA SER A 45 51.55 11.17 -7.81
C SER A 45 50.65 12.34 -8.20
N CYS A 46 51.28 13.45 -8.58
CA CYS A 46 50.64 14.66 -9.10
C CYS A 46 50.23 14.44 -10.56
N GLY A 47 48.93 14.59 -10.85
CA GLY A 47 48.40 14.79 -12.19
C GLY A 47 47.44 15.98 -12.17
N ARG A 48 47.76 17.02 -12.93
CA ARG A 48 47.23 18.38 -12.82
C ARG A 48 45.91 18.56 -13.59
N SER A 49 44.96 19.18 -12.91
CA SER A 49 43.82 20.00 -13.36
C SER A 49 42.87 19.50 -14.46
N GLY A 50 41.65 19.17 -14.04
CA GLY A 50 40.44 19.13 -14.84
C GLY A 50 39.24 19.16 -13.90
N SER A 51 38.92 20.34 -13.36
CA SER A 51 37.67 20.58 -12.64
C SER A 51 36.54 20.49 -13.65
N ASP A 52 35.76 19.42 -13.58
CA ASP A 52 34.31 19.54 -13.64
C ASP A 52 33.73 18.53 -12.66
N GLY A 53 33.31 19.06 -11.52
CA GLY A 53 32.48 18.34 -10.59
C GLY A 53 31.16 18.02 -11.26
N GLU A 54 31.10 16.87 -11.93
CA GLU A 54 29.85 16.16 -12.11
C GLU A 54 29.36 15.84 -10.71
N LYS A 55 28.53 16.74 -10.16
CA LYS A 55 27.49 16.34 -9.24
C LYS A 55 26.74 15.26 -9.99
N LYS A 56 27.09 14.00 -9.70
CA LYS A 56 26.28 12.84 -9.99
C LYS A 56 25.02 13.03 -9.16
N THR A 57 24.11 13.88 -9.64
CA THR A 57 22.70 13.72 -9.37
C THR A 57 22.43 12.32 -9.85
N THR A 58 22.45 11.36 -8.91
CA THR A 58 21.92 10.03 -9.12
C THR A 58 20.49 10.27 -9.57
N GLN A 59 20.31 10.31 -10.88
CA GLN A 59 19.02 10.44 -11.52
C GLN A 59 18.32 9.15 -11.11
N LYS A 60 17.55 9.24 -10.02
CA LYS A 60 16.80 8.11 -9.46
C LYS A 60 16.04 7.53 -10.65
N SER A 61 16.39 6.31 -11.02
CA SER A 61 15.80 5.66 -12.19
C SER A 61 14.29 5.72 -12.04
N GLU A 62 13.56 5.97 -13.13
CA GLU A 62 12.09 5.94 -13.09
C GLU A 62 11.54 4.59 -12.60
N ASP A 63 12.39 3.56 -12.55
CA ASP A 63 12.10 2.21 -12.08
C ASP A 63 12.65 1.90 -10.67
N ASP A 64 13.29 2.85 -9.97
CA ASP A 64 14.00 2.55 -8.72
C ASP A 64 13.10 2.06 -7.57
N PHE A 65 11.79 2.34 -7.65
CA PHE A 65 10.81 1.85 -6.68
C PHE A 65 10.22 0.48 -7.05
N LEU A 66 10.51 -0.04 -8.25
CA LEU A 66 10.08 -1.39 -8.62
C LEU A 66 10.99 -2.40 -7.93
N ASP A 67 10.39 -3.48 -7.44
CA ASP A 67 11.12 -4.62 -6.91
C ASP A 67 12.10 -5.16 -7.97
N LYS A 68 13.40 -5.08 -7.64
CA LYS A 68 14.51 -5.48 -8.51
C LYS A 68 14.70 -7.00 -8.52
N ASP A 69 14.17 -7.68 -7.50
CA ASP A 69 14.29 -9.13 -7.30
C ASP A 69 13.04 -9.88 -7.77
N ALA A 70 12.05 -9.17 -8.32
CA ALA A 70 10.85 -9.77 -8.89
C ALA A 70 11.19 -10.78 -10.00
N LYS A 71 10.44 -11.89 -10.04
CA LYS A 71 10.69 -12.94 -11.04
C LYS A 71 10.48 -12.40 -12.45
N PRO A 72 11.18 -12.95 -13.47
CA PRO A 72 11.05 -12.48 -14.85
C PRO A 72 9.61 -12.46 -15.38
N ASP A 73 8.79 -13.45 -15.00
CA ASP A 73 7.39 -13.57 -15.38
C ASP A 73 6.44 -12.64 -14.59
N GLU A 74 6.88 -12.13 -13.44
CA GLU A 74 6.18 -11.15 -12.60
C GLU A 74 6.44 -9.71 -13.06
N ARG A 75 7.57 -9.44 -13.74
CA ARG A 75 7.97 -8.09 -14.17
C ARG A 75 6.90 -7.38 -15.01
N LYS A 76 6.16 -8.11 -15.84
CA LYS A 76 5.06 -7.55 -16.65
C LYS A 76 3.96 -6.92 -15.79
N TYR A 77 3.71 -7.43 -14.59
CA TYR A 77 2.70 -6.88 -13.68
C TYR A 77 3.17 -5.60 -13.00
N LEU A 78 4.46 -5.54 -12.63
CA LEU A 78 5.07 -4.31 -12.12
C LEU A 78 4.99 -3.19 -13.15
N LEU A 79 5.34 -3.47 -14.41
CA LEU A 79 5.26 -2.51 -15.50
C LEU A 79 3.82 -2.07 -15.80
N ALA A 80 2.85 -2.98 -15.70
CA ALA A 80 1.44 -2.65 -15.88
C ALA A 80 0.88 -1.76 -14.74
N ALA A 81 1.30 -1.98 -13.50
CA ALA A 81 0.84 -1.20 -12.34
C ALA A 81 1.60 0.13 -12.17
N LYS A 82 2.86 0.22 -12.61
CA LYS A 82 3.73 1.40 -12.47
C LYS A 82 3.02 2.72 -12.81
N PRO A 83 2.35 2.87 -13.97
CA PRO A 83 1.70 4.14 -14.32
C PRO A 83 0.65 4.59 -13.30
N PHE A 84 -0.08 3.65 -12.68
CA PHE A 84 -1.09 3.97 -11.68
C PHE A 84 -0.47 4.51 -10.39
N PHE A 85 0.59 3.85 -9.89
CA PHE A 85 1.33 4.31 -8.71
C PHE A 85 1.97 5.68 -8.93
N VAL A 86 2.58 5.89 -10.10
CA VAL A 86 3.18 7.18 -10.47
C VAL A 86 2.11 8.26 -10.55
N ALA A 87 0.95 7.99 -11.16
CA ALA A 87 -0.14 8.96 -11.26
C ALA A 87 -0.69 9.35 -9.88
N VAL A 88 -0.91 8.38 -8.98
CA VAL A 88 -1.34 8.64 -7.59
C VAL A 88 -0.31 9.48 -6.84
N ALA A 89 0.98 9.11 -6.91
CA ALA A 89 2.06 9.84 -6.24
C ALA A 89 2.18 11.30 -6.72
N ASN A 90 1.96 11.54 -8.02
CA ASN A 90 2.02 12.88 -8.61
C ASN A 90 0.68 13.63 -8.56
N ARG A 91 -0.33 13.07 -7.87
CA ARG A 91 -1.69 13.62 -7.77
C ARG A 91 -2.38 13.86 -9.11
N LYS A 92 -1.97 13.10 -10.14
CA LYS A 92 -2.60 13.08 -11.46
C LYS A 92 -3.79 12.10 -11.43
N TYR A 93 -4.81 12.42 -10.65
CA TYR A 93 -5.90 11.48 -10.37
C TYR A 93 -6.77 11.16 -11.59
N ALA A 94 -6.87 12.06 -12.56
CA ALA A 94 -7.49 11.77 -13.84
C ALA A 94 -6.74 10.65 -14.61
N ASP A 95 -5.40 10.72 -14.63
CA ASP A 95 -4.55 9.71 -15.27
C ASP A 95 -4.63 8.37 -14.52
N ALA A 96 -4.62 8.40 -13.18
CA ALA A 96 -4.82 7.20 -12.37
C ALA A 96 -6.20 6.56 -12.65
N TYR A 97 -7.25 7.37 -12.71
CA TYR A 97 -8.61 6.91 -13.02
C TYR A 97 -8.70 6.30 -14.43
N ALA A 98 -8.00 6.84 -15.42
CA ALA A 98 -7.98 6.30 -16.78
C ALA A 98 -7.48 4.85 -16.83
N LEU A 99 -6.57 4.47 -15.94
CA LEU A 99 -5.98 3.13 -15.83
C LEU A 99 -6.86 2.10 -15.10
N LEU A 100 -7.96 2.55 -14.49
CA LEU A 100 -8.93 1.67 -13.85
C LEU A 100 -9.74 0.89 -14.90
N SER A 101 -9.99 -0.38 -14.60
CA SER A 101 -10.92 -1.24 -15.36
C SER A 101 -12.35 -0.71 -15.29
N GLY A 102 -13.20 -1.14 -16.22
CA GLY A 102 -14.64 -0.90 -16.16
C GLY A 102 -15.26 -1.44 -14.87
N HIS A 103 -14.75 -2.57 -14.38
CA HIS A 103 -15.12 -3.12 -13.08
C HIS A 103 -14.82 -2.10 -11.96
N ALA A 104 -13.57 -1.70 -11.72
CA ALA A 104 -13.22 -0.76 -10.66
C ALA A 104 -14.05 0.54 -10.70
N LYS A 105 -14.38 1.04 -11.90
CA LYS A 105 -15.20 2.25 -12.10
C LYS A 105 -16.67 2.05 -11.76
N ALA A 106 -17.20 0.85 -11.95
CA ALA A 106 -18.62 0.56 -11.74
C ALA A 106 -19.05 0.72 -10.28
N ARG A 107 -18.16 0.44 -9.32
CA ARG A 107 -18.46 0.53 -7.89
C ARG A 107 -17.19 0.75 -7.06
N MET A 108 -17.21 1.74 -6.17
CA MET A 108 -16.17 1.95 -5.16
C MET A 108 -16.76 2.17 -3.76
N SER A 109 -16.16 1.54 -2.75
CA SER A 109 -16.46 1.82 -1.34
C SER A 109 -15.57 2.95 -0.82
N PHE A 110 -16.06 3.75 0.12
CA PHE A 110 -15.24 4.74 0.81
C PHE A 110 -14.07 4.08 1.57
N ASN A 111 -14.23 2.83 2.01
CA ASN A 111 -13.16 2.06 2.67
C ASN A 111 -11.94 1.80 1.77
N GLN A 112 -12.09 1.88 0.44
CA GLN A 112 -10.96 1.76 -0.48
C GLN A 112 -10.02 2.97 -0.42
N PHE A 113 -10.50 4.12 0.08
CA PHE A 113 -9.74 5.36 0.18
C PHE A 113 -9.27 5.60 1.62
N THR A 114 -10.19 5.49 2.56
CA THR A 114 -9.93 5.68 3.98
C THR A 114 -10.74 4.64 4.76
N PRO A 115 -10.20 3.44 5.00
CA PRO A 115 -10.90 2.38 5.70
C PRO A 115 -11.24 2.82 7.12
N ALA A 116 -12.50 2.61 7.52
CA ALA A 116 -12.93 2.90 8.88
C ALA A 116 -12.37 1.90 9.89
N GLU A 117 -11.92 2.39 11.04
CA GLU A 117 -11.43 1.55 12.15
C GLU A 117 -12.60 0.85 12.86
N GLU A 118 -13.74 1.53 12.99
CA GLU A 118 -14.93 0.98 13.61
C GLU A 118 -15.71 0.08 12.64
N GLN A 119 -15.98 -1.15 13.09
CA GLN A 119 -16.64 -2.17 12.27
C GLN A 119 -18.02 -1.73 11.76
N ALA A 120 -18.80 -0.99 12.56
CA ALA A 120 -20.12 -0.51 12.17
C ALA A 120 -20.03 0.49 11.01
N THR A 121 -19.14 1.48 11.13
CA THR A 121 -18.86 2.47 10.09
C THR A 121 -18.29 1.82 8.83
N PHE A 122 -17.40 0.84 8.99
CA PHE A 122 -16.88 0.06 7.88
C PHE A 122 -18.00 -0.62 7.09
N GLN A 123 -18.91 -1.33 7.77
CA GLN A 123 -20.06 -2.00 7.13
C GLN A 123 -21.01 -1.00 6.48
N GLN A 124 -21.23 0.15 7.11
CA GLN A 124 -22.03 1.22 6.54
C GLN A 124 -21.46 1.69 5.19
N TYR A 125 -20.14 1.95 5.12
CA TYR A 125 -19.49 2.33 3.86
C TYR A 125 -19.54 1.24 2.79
N GLU A 126 -19.39 -0.03 3.17
CA GLU A 126 -19.55 -1.16 2.22
C GLU A 126 -20.99 -1.27 1.68
N SER A 127 -21.99 -1.00 2.53
CA SER A 127 -23.40 -1.09 2.17
C SER A 127 -23.86 0.04 1.24
N SER A 128 -23.15 1.17 1.22
CA SER A 128 -23.51 2.39 0.48
C SER A 128 -22.36 2.85 -0.41
N PRO A 129 -21.99 2.06 -1.45
CA PRO A 129 -20.89 2.40 -2.34
C PRO A 129 -21.24 3.58 -3.25
N TYR A 130 -20.20 4.19 -3.82
CA TYR A 130 -20.32 5.02 -5.00
C TYR A 130 -20.47 4.13 -6.24
N MET A 131 -21.47 4.42 -7.08
CA MET A 131 -21.75 3.67 -8.31
C MET A 131 -21.38 4.50 -9.53
N ASN A 132 -20.86 3.86 -10.58
CA ASN A 132 -20.42 4.51 -11.83
C ASN A 132 -19.54 5.73 -11.57
N VAL A 133 -18.50 5.54 -10.76
CA VAL A 133 -17.63 6.60 -10.26
C VAL A 133 -16.98 7.30 -11.43
N THR A 134 -17.10 8.63 -11.48
CA THR A 134 -16.45 9.50 -12.48
C THR A 134 -15.01 9.85 -12.10
N ALA A 135 -14.25 10.40 -13.04
CA ALA A 135 -12.89 10.88 -12.75
C ALA A 135 -12.88 11.97 -11.68
N GLU A 136 -13.87 12.88 -11.71
CA GLU A 136 -14.04 13.95 -10.75
C GLU A 136 -14.38 13.42 -9.35
N GLN A 137 -15.28 12.43 -9.26
CA GLN A 137 -15.60 11.78 -7.98
C GLN A 137 -14.40 11.00 -7.44
N PHE A 138 -13.65 10.30 -8.29
CA PHE A 138 -12.42 9.63 -7.87
C PHE A 138 -11.40 10.64 -7.31
N ALA A 139 -11.16 11.74 -8.01
CA ALA A 139 -10.27 12.80 -7.54
C ALA A 139 -10.77 13.43 -6.23
N TYR A 140 -12.08 13.62 -6.08
CA TYR A 140 -12.69 14.09 -4.84
C TYR A 140 -12.44 13.12 -3.67
N LEU A 141 -12.60 11.82 -3.88
CA LEU A 141 -12.34 10.79 -2.87
C LEU A 141 -10.85 10.72 -2.48
N MET A 142 -9.95 10.92 -3.44
CA MET A 142 -8.51 11.01 -3.16
C MET A 142 -8.15 12.16 -2.20
N ARG A 143 -8.93 13.26 -2.17
CA ARG A 143 -8.69 14.35 -1.19
C ARG A 143 -8.86 13.90 0.26
N TYR A 144 -9.72 12.90 0.53
CA TYR A 144 -9.85 12.33 1.87
C TYR A 144 -8.61 11.52 2.26
N VAL A 145 -7.98 10.88 1.27
CA VAL A 145 -6.70 10.18 1.46
C VAL A 145 -5.62 11.19 1.83
N GLU A 146 -5.52 12.30 1.06
CA GLU A 146 -4.56 13.37 1.34
C GLU A 146 -4.78 13.97 2.74
N ALA A 147 -6.03 14.22 3.12
CA ALA A 147 -6.37 14.76 4.43
C ALA A 147 -6.12 13.80 5.60
N ALA A 148 -6.14 12.48 5.35
CA ALA A 148 -5.94 11.46 6.37
C ALA A 148 -4.48 10.99 6.48
N ARG A 149 -3.69 11.12 5.41
CA ARG A 149 -2.38 10.45 5.24
C ARG A 149 -1.26 11.38 4.77
N GLY A 150 -1.55 12.66 4.56
CA GLY A 150 -0.64 13.62 3.95
C GLY A 150 -0.65 13.61 2.42
N THR A 151 -0.01 14.61 1.85
CA THR A 151 0.02 14.84 0.40
C THR A 151 0.95 13.82 -0.29
N PRO A 152 0.50 13.02 -1.26
CA PRO A 152 1.35 12.13 -2.04
C PRO A 152 2.49 12.87 -2.75
N ARG A 153 3.69 12.28 -2.74
CA ARG A 153 4.89 12.86 -3.39
C ARG A 153 5.61 11.92 -4.33
N ALA A 154 5.87 10.69 -3.90
CA ALA A 154 6.69 9.77 -4.69
C ALA A 154 6.32 8.30 -4.42
N PRO A 155 6.37 7.43 -5.45
CA PRO A 155 6.38 6.00 -5.20
C PRO A 155 7.65 5.62 -4.42
N LYS A 156 7.48 4.84 -3.35
CA LYS A 156 8.57 4.38 -2.48
C LYS A 156 8.98 2.95 -2.82
N MET A 157 8.00 2.06 -2.94
CA MET A 157 8.20 0.68 -3.37
C MET A 157 6.98 0.16 -4.12
N LEU A 158 7.18 -0.86 -4.96
CA LEU A 158 6.14 -1.63 -5.63
C LEU A 158 6.66 -3.05 -5.88
N SER A 159 5.97 -4.05 -5.32
CA SER A 159 6.27 -5.47 -5.47
C SER A 159 5.02 -6.27 -5.85
N VAL A 160 5.24 -7.44 -6.43
CA VAL A 160 4.17 -8.42 -6.65
C VAL A 160 3.97 -9.21 -5.37
N PHE A 161 2.75 -9.20 -4.85
CA PHE A 161 2.39 -9.97 -3.65
C PHE A 161 2.01 -11.40 -4.00
N SER A 162 1.22 -11.60 -5.06
CA SER A 162 0.83 -12.94 -5.50
C SER A 162 0.35 -12.95 -6.95
N THR A 163 0.71 -14.00 -7.67
CA THR A 163 0.20 -14.38 -9.00
C THR A 163 -0.53 -15.72 -8.96
N ASP A 164 -0.65 -16.34 -7.78
CA ASP A 164 -1.28 -17.65 -7.62
C ASP A 164 -2.79 -17.52 -7.87
N PRO A 165 -3.33 -18.20 -8.90
CA PRO A 165 -4.75 -18.14 -9.21
C PRO A 165 -5.63 -18.62 -8.06
N ASP A 166 -5.18 -19.55 -7.22
CA ASP A 166 -6.00 -20.04 -6.10
C ASP A 166 -6.02 -19.06 -4.93
N VAL A 167 -4.93 -18.33 -4.67
CA VAL A 167 -4.92 -17.18 -3.75
C VAL A 167 -5.80 -16.05 -4.28
N LEU A 168 -5.64 -15.67 -5.54
CA LEU A 168 -6.42 -14.59 -6.16
C LEU A 168 -7.92 -14.91 -6.28
N ASN A 169 -8.29 -16.19 -6.27
CA ASN A 169 -9.68 -16.65 -6.39
C ASN A 169 -10.32 -17.08 -5.07
N ARG A 170 -9.64 -16.92 -3.92
CA ARG A 170 -10.12 -17.39 -2.60
C ARG A 170 -10.35 -18.92 -2.56
N ARG A 171 -9.51 -19.68 -3.25
CA ARG A 171 -9.60 -21.16 -3.37
C ARG A 171 -8.37 -21.89 -2.84
N SER A 172 -7.35 -21.18 -2.38
CA SER A 172 -6.15 -21.82 -1.81
C SER A 172 -6.56 -22.76 -0.68
N LYS A 173 -6.07 -24.00 -0.76
CA LYS A 173 -6.30 -25.07 0.22
C LYS A 173 -5.16 -25.18 1.24
N GLU A 174 -4.17 -24.30 1.15
CA GLU A 174 -3.06 -24.24 2.08
C GLU A 174 -3.53 -23.80 3.48
N GLN A 175 -2.75 -24.14 4.50
CA GLN A 175 -3.07 -23.87 5.90
C GLN A 175 -3.41 -22.39 6.17
N PHE A 176 -2.76 -21.47 5.44
CA PHE A 176 -2.97 -20.03 5.55
C PHE A 176 -3.64 -19.42 4.31
N GLY A 177 -4.14 -20.24 3.38
CA GLY A 177 -4.63 -19.78 2.07
C GLY A 177 -5.75 -18.73 2.13
N ALA A 178 -6.64 -18.82 3.13
CA ALA A 178 -7.66 -17.79 3.35
C ALA A 178 -7.07 -16.45 3.78
N MET A 179 -6.04 -16.48 4.62
CA MET A 179 -5.31 -15.29 5.06
C MET A 179 -4.49 -14.69 3.92
N ASP A 180 -3.82 -15.53 3.12
CA ASP A 180 -3.09 -15.10 1.93
C ASP A 180 -4.02 -14.45 0.90
N SER A 181 -5.21 -15.02 0.69
CA SER A 181 -6.23 -14.45 -0.18
C SER A 181 -6.70 -13.08 0.35
N MET A 182 -6.99 -12.97 1.65
CA MET A 182 -7.34 -11.70 2.29
C MET A 182 -6.23 -10.66 2.10
N PHE A 183 -4.98 -11.05 2.26
CA PHE A 183 -3.84 -10.16 2.05
C PHE A 183 -3.64 -9.79 0.58
N ALA A 184 -3.87 -10.70 -0.36
CA ALA A 184 -3.70 -10.46 -1.78
C ALA A 184 -4.80 -9.57 -2.37
N ILE A 185 -6.06 -9.89 -2.12
CA ILE A 185 -7.18 -9.22 -2.80
C ILE A 185 -8.07 -8.39 -1.87
N GLY A 186 -7.80 -8.38 -0.56
CA GLY A 186 -8.52 -7.53 0.39
C GLY A 186 -10.03 -7.73 0.36
N ALA A 187 -10.75 -6.62 0.45
CA ALA A 187 -12.21 -6.55 0.35
C ALA A 187 -12.72 -6.56 -1.11
N MET A 188 -11.90 -6.98 -2.09
CA MET A 188 -12.31 -7.07 -3.50
C MET A 188 -13.63 -7.85 -3.63
N PRO A 189 -14.70 -7.23 -4.15
CA PRO A 189 -16.02 -7.83 -4.12
C PRO A 189 -16.15 -8.97 -5.12
N ASP A 190 -17.02 -9.95 -4.82
CA ASP A 190 -17.16 -11.17 -5.62
C ASP A 190 -17.79 -10.95 -7.00
N TRP A 191 -18.45 -9.80 -7.25
CA TRP A 191 -18.98 -9.48 -8.57
C TRP A 191 -17.88 -9.17 -9.59
N ILE A 192 -16.66 -8.83 -9.15
CA ILE A 192 -15.51 -8.77 -10.06
C ILE A 192 -15.04 -10.21 -10.29
N PRO A 193 -15.14 -10.73 -11.54
CA PRO A 193 -14.92 -12.16 -11.78
C PRO A 193 -13.54 -12.63 -11.32
N ALA A 194 -13.49 -13.78 -10.67
CA ALA A 194 -12.25 -14.35 -10.17
C ALA A 194 -11.29 -14.72 -11.32
N ASN A 195 -11.83 -15.32 -12.38
CA ASN A 195 -11.08 -15.79 -13.54
C ASN A 195 -10.37 -14.69 -14.36
N ILE A 196 -10.67 -13.40 -14.15
CA ILE A 196 -9.96 -12.29 -14.81
C ILE A 196 -8.85 -11.70 -13.96
N ARG A 197 -8.69 -12.10 -12.69
CA ARG A 197 -7.62 -11.63 -11.80
C ARG A 197 -6.29 -12.22 -12.25
N ARG A 198 -5.22 -11.43 -12.24
CA ARG A 198 -3.90 -11.83 -12.78
C ARG A 198 -2.76 -11.64 -11.81
N ALA A 199 -2.80 -10.58 -11.01
CA ALA A 199 -1.78 -10.32 -10.00
C ALA A 199 -2.34 -9.43 -8.90
N SER A 200 -1.87 -9.66 -7.67
CA SER A 200 -1.94 -8.72 -6.57
C SER A 200 -0.58 -8.05 -6.42
N LEU A 201 -0.59 -6.73 -6.26
CA LEU A 201 0.60 -5.92 -6.04
C LEU A 201 0.41 -5.05 -4.81
N ARG A 202 1.53 -4.78 -4.14
CA ARG A 202 1.60 -3.87 -3.01
C ARG A 202 2.69 -2.86 -3.24
N GLY A 203 2.42 -1.62 -2.89
CA GLY A 203 3.44 -0.61 -2.84
C GLY A 203 3.18 0.42 -1.78
N GLN A 204 4.14 1.31 -1.62
CA GLN A 204 4.06 2.44 -0.69
C GLN A 204 4.21 3.73 -1.47
N ILE A 205 3.43 4.74 -1.08
CA ILE A 205 3.54 6.10 -1.59
C ILE A 205 4.01 6.97 -0.43
N HIS A 206 5.19 7.57 -0.59
CA HIS A 206 5.69 8.56 0.36
C HIS A 206 4.79 9.79 0.36
N THR A 207 4.50 10.32 1.54
CA THR A 207 3.66 11.49 1.73
C THR A 207 4.37 12.62 2.44
N GLU A 208 3.86 13.83 2.27
CA GLU A 208 4.27 14.99 3.03
C GLU A 208 3.12 15.41 3.95
N LEU A 209 3.38 15.42 5.26
CA LEU A 209 2.42 15.89 6.25
C LEU A 209 2.37 17.42 6.27
N SER A 210 1.18 17.99 6.38
CA SER A 210 0.96 19.41 6.62
C SER A 210 1.52 19.85 7.98
N PRO A 211 1.75 21.16 8.21
CA PRO A 211 2.22 21.65 9.50
C PRO A 211 1.35 21.21 10.69
N GLN A 212 0.02 21.16 10.51
CA GLN A 212 -0.90 20.71 11.55
C GLN A 212 -0.76 19.20 11.83
N GLU A 213 -0.63 18.38 10.78
CA GLU A 213 -0.44 16.93 10.94
C GLU A 213 0.90 16.63 11.60
N LEU A 214 1.97 17.34 11.22
CA LEU A 214 3.28 17.25 11.88
C LEU A 214 3.18 17.58 13.37
N GLN A 215 2.46 18.65 13.72
CA GLN A 215 2.26 19.03 15.11
C GLN A 215 1.50 17.95 15.89
N ASN A 216 0.47 17.35 15.29
CA ASN A 216 -0.30 16.28 15.92
C ASN A 216 0.56 15.03 16.17
N VAL A 217 1.41 14.65 15.20
CA VAL A 217 2.33 13.51 15.34
C VAL A 217 3.37 13.79 16.43
N ALA A 218 4.02 14.96 16.38
CA ALA A 218 5.02 15.36 17.35
C ALA A 218 4.45 15.39 18.78
N GLN A 219 3.22 15.92 18.96
CA GLN A 219 2.53 15.92 20.24
C GLN A 219 2.23 14.50 20.75
N ARG A 220 1.80 13.58 19.87
CA ARG A 220 1.54 12.18 20.23
C ARG A 220 2.82 11.46 20.66
N GLU A 221 3.95 11.80 20.04
CA GLU A 221 5.26 11.21 20.34
C GLU A 221 5.99 11.92 21.49
N GLY A 222 5.47 13.05 21.97
CA GLY A 222 6.05 13.81 23.07
C GLY A 222 7.36 14.52 22.71
N ILE A 223 7.55 14.88 21.44
CA ILE A 223 8.75 15.55 20.92
C ILE A 223 8.38 16.83 20.16
N SER A 224 9.37 17.66 19.83
CA SER A 224 9.17 18.81 18.93
C SER A 224 9.05 18.37 17.46
N VAL A 225 8.47 19.23 16.62
CA VAL A 225 8.41 18.99 15.16
C VAL A 225 9.82 18.93 14.55
N GLU A 226 10.74 19.72 15.08
CA GLU A 226 12.14 19.75 14.66
C GLU A 226 12.86 18.44 15.00
N GLU A 227 12.57 17.84 16.15
CA GLU A 227 13.10 16.52 16.52
C GLU A 227 12.47 15.41 15.67
N LEU A 228 11.15 15.46 15.46
CA LEU A 228 10.43 14.50 14.61
C LEU A 228 11.04 14.45 13.20
N LYS A 229 11.25 15.60 12.57
CA LYS A 229 11.82 15.70 11.21
C LYS A 229 13.27 15.24 11.10
N LYS A 230 14.01 15.21 12.21
CA LYS A 230 15.39 14.71 12.25
C LYS A 230 15.44 13.20 12.53
N SER A 231 14.32 12.59 12.93
CA SER A 231 14.25 11.16 13.16
C SER A 231 14.46 10.41 11.84
N PRO A 232 15.42 9.47 11.77
CA PRO A 232 15.57 8.62 10.60
C PRO A 232 14.37 7.70 10.37
N ASP A 233 13.60 7.44 11.43
CA ASP A 233 12.41 6.58 11.40
C ASP A 233 11.14 7.37 10.98
N PHE A 234 11.24 8.70 10.88
CA PHE A 234 10.13 9.53 10.42
C PHE A 234 10.08 9.57 8.89
N ASP A 235 9.44 8.55 8.32
CA ASP A 235 9.18 8.43 6.89
C ASP A 235 7.68 8.21 6.67
N PRO A 236 6.87 9.29 6.55
CA PRO A 236 5.43 9.15 6.35
C PRO A 236 5.09 8.59 4.96
N TYR A 237 4.23 7.59 4.94
CA TYR A 237 3.70 6.97 3.72
C TYR A 237 2.30 6.41 3.94
N PHE A 238 1.64 5.99 2.86
CA PHE A 238 0.53 5.04 2.93
C PHE A 238 0.78 3.86 1.99
N ASN A 239 0.12 2.75 2.29
CA ASN A 239 0.13 1.56 1.47
C ASN A 239 -0.91 1.67 0.35
N LEU A 240 -0.55 1.22 -0.84
CA LEU A 240 -1.45 1.07 -1.97
C LEU A 240 -1.41 -0.38 -2.43
N LYS A 241 -2.53 -1.09 -2.22
CA LYS A 241 -2.77 -2.42 -2.76
C LYS A 241 -3.52 -2.29 -4.08
N VAL A 242 -3.11 -3.07 -5.08
CA VAL A 242 -3.75 -3.14 -6.39
C VAL A 242 -3.94 -4.59 -6.80
N VAL A 243 -5.11 -4.92 -7.34
CA VAL A 243 -5.33 -6.18 -8.07
C VAL A 243 -5.44 -5.84 -9.55
N LEU A 244 -4.55 -6.43 -10.36
CA LEU A 244 -4.65 -6.35 -11.81
C LEU A 244 -5.62 -7.40 -12.34
N VAL A 245 -6.47 -6.96 -13.25
CA VAL A 245 -7.39 -7.82 -14.01
C VAL A 245 -7.13 -7.69 -15.50
N GLU A 246 -7.48 -8.73 -16.24
CA GLU A 246 -7.48 -8.72 -17.69
C GLU A 246 -8.84 -8.27 -18.22
N GLU A 247 -8.86 -7.16 -18.96
CA GLU A 247 -10.07 -6.61 -19.59
C GLU A 247 -9.73 -6.18 -21.01
N GLY A 248 -10.38 -6.79 -22.01
CA GLY A 248 -10.13 -6.50 -23.42
C GLY A 248 -8.70 -6.82 -23.87
N GLY A 249 -8.08 -7.86 -23.30
CA GLY A 249 -6.70 -8.25 -23.60
C GLY A 249 -5.62 -7.36 -22.97
N GLN A 250 -6.01 -6.41 -22.11
CA GLN A 250 -5.09 -5.51 -21.41
C GLN A 250 -5.14 -5.75 -19.90
N LEU A 251 -4.00 -5.60 -19.23
CA LEU A 251 -3.93 -5.54 -17.77
C LEU A 251 -4.38 -4.15 -17.31
N LYS A 252 -5.39 -4.11 -16.44
CA LYS A 252 -5.92 -2.88 -15.83
C LYS A 252 -6.04 -3.05 -14.32
N VAL A 253 -6.16 -1.93 -13.61
CA VAL A 253 -6.47 -1.96 -12.17
C VAL A 253 -7.93 -2.38 -11.98
N GLY A 254 -8.11 -3.61 -11.51
CA GLY A 254 -9.41 -4.23 -11.22
C GLY A 254 -9.99 -3.79 -9.90
N TYR A 255 -9.11 -3.57 -8.93
CA TYR A 255 -9.46 -3.19 -7.56
C TYR A 255 -8.23 -2.56 -6.89
N PHE A 256 -8.47 -1.67 -5.92
CA PHE A 256 -7.41 -1.04 -5.14
C PHE A 256 -7.87 -0.75 -3.71
N GLU A 257 -6.90 -0.62 -2.80
CA GLU A 257 -7.10 -0.15 -1.42
C GLU A 257 -5.94 0.75 -1.01
N LEU A 258 -6.26 1.91 -0.45
CA LEU A 258 -5.33 2.86 0.17
C LEU A 258 -5.40 2.65 1.68
N LEU A 259 -4.33 2.11 2.24
CA LEU A 259 -4.29 1.58 3.60
C LEU A 259 -3.29 2.37 4.46
N PRO A 260 -3.55 2.52 5.78
CA PRO A 260 -2.53 3.02 6.70
C PRO A 260 -1.24 2.15 6.63
N PRO A 261 -0.11 2.69 7.11
CA PRO A 261 1.02 1.88 7.53
C PRO A 261 0.59 0.74 8.46
N SER A 262 1.21 -0.42 8.30
CA SER A 262 0.96 -1.66 9.02
C SER A 262 2.19 -2.06 9.83
N ILE A 263 1.98 -2.80 10.92
CA ILE A 263 3.08 -3.38 11.73
C ILE A 263 3.93 -4.37 10.91
N MET A 264 3.39 -4.90 9.81
CA MET A 264 4.09 -5.84 8.93
C MET A 264 4.85 -5.18 7.78
N ASP A 265 4.91 -3.84 7.74
CA ASP A 265 5.65 -3.08 6.72
C ASP A 265 7.14 -2.91 7.08
#